data_AF-A0A7W1PCT6-F1
#
_entry.id   AF-A0A7W1PCT6-F1
#
_cell.length_a   1.000
_cell.length_b   1.000
_cell.length_c   1.000
_cell.angle_alpha   90.00
_cell.angle_beta   90.00
_cell.angle_gamma   90.00
#
_symmetry.space_group_name_H-M   'P 1'
#
loop_
_entity.id
_entity.type
_entity.pdbx_description
1 polymer ?
#
loop_
_entity_poly.entity_id
_entity_poly.type
_entity_poly.pdbx_seq_one_letter_code
_entity_poly.pdbx_strand_id
1 'polypeptide(L)'
;MDQQAWLSLASANFFARDLTALRGAAERRIAINPLQGDAAALCAIFLAHAGDMGRAVALVEQAMDLNPLHPGWYHFVPFMRAYQRAEYEEALVHAKRINMPMFPWAHLSAAAAAGQLGRPVEARTALEALARIHPALADARHAR
;
A
#
# COMPACT_ATOMS: atom_id res chain seq x y z
N MET A 1 26.50 4.79 -4.01
CA MET A 1 25.40 3.87 -3.65
C MET A 1 24.67 3.50 -4.91
N ASP A 2 24.43 2.22 -5.13
CA ASP A 2 23.61 1.71 -6.23
C ASP A 2 22.11 1.90 -5.94
N GLN A 3 21.25 1.58 -6.92
CA GLN A 3 19.80 1.74 -6.76
C GLN A 3 19.23 0.88 -5.63
N GLN A 4 19.80 -0.29 -5.35
CA GLN A 4 19.30 -1.18 -4.29
C GLN A 4 19.66 -0.65 -2.91
N ALA A 5 20.85 -0.05 -2.74
CA ALA A 5 21.28 0.57 -1.50
C ALA A 5 20.38 1.75 -1.11
N TRP A 6 19.92 2.56 -2.07
CA TRP A 6 18.95 3.63 -1.78
C TRP A 6 17.59 3.10 -1.36
N LEU A 7 17.12 2.00 -1.97
CA LEU A 7 15.88 1.35 -1.56
C LEU A 7 15.98 0.80 -0.13
N SER A 8 17.08 0.10 0.18
CA SER A 8 17.34 -0.41 1.52
C SER A 8 17.45 0.72 2.55
N LEU A 9 18.08 1.84 2.21
CA LEU A 9 18.17 3.01 3.07
C LEU A 9 16.80 3.66 3.30
N ALA A 10 15.97 3.77 2.27
CA ALA A 10 14.60 4.26 2.40
C ALA A 10 13.79 3.37 3.37
N SER A 11 13.84 2.05 3.21
CA SER A 11 13.22 1.10 4.13
C SER A 11 13.73 1.24 5.56
N ALA A 12 15.05 1.36 5.75
CA ALA A 12 15.65 1.50 7.07
C ALA A 12 15.18 2.79 7.77
N ASN A 13 15.15 3.91 7.05
CA ASN A 13 14.68 5.19 7.58
C ASN A 13 13.17 5.19 7.88
N PHE A 14 12.37 4.47 7.08
CA PHE A 14 10.95 4.26 7.37
C PHE A 14 10.76 3.57 8.73
N PHE A 15 11.47 2.46 8.99
CA PHE A 15 11.38 1.76 10.27
C PHE A 15 12.01 2.55 11.43
N ALA A 16 13.04 3.35 11.16
CA ALA A 16 13.62 4.27 12.14
C ALA A 16 12.76 5.52 12.42
N ARG A 17 11.66 5.70 11.68
CA ARG A 17 10.78 6.89 11.71
C ARG A 17 11.48 8.21 11.37
N ASP A 18 12.62 8.15 10.67
CA ASP A 18 13.27 9.34 10.11
C ASP A 18 12.65 9.67 8.74
N LEU A 19 11.56 10.44 8.78
CA LEU A 19 10.78 10.76 7.58
C LEU A 19 11.54 11.66 6.61
N THR A 20 12.47 12.48 7.12
CA THR A 20 13.31 13.36 6.27
C THR A 20 14.32 12.53 5.50
N ALA A 21 15.03 11.61 6.19
CA ALA A 21 15.99 10.73 5.55
C ALA A 21 15.30 9.70 4.62
N LEU A 22 14.08 9.25 4.94
CA LEU A 22 13.24 8.45 4.06
C LEU A 22 12.98 9.17 2.73
N ARG A 23 12.48 10.42 2.77
CA ARG A 23 12.21 11.20 1.55
C ARG A 23 13.47 11.35 0.70
N GLY A 24 14.58 11.72 1.32
CA GLY A 24 15.86 11.86 0.61
C GLY A 24 16.29 10.56 -0.07
N ALA A 25 16.20 9.43 0.63
CA ALA A 25 16.58 8.13 0.07
C ALA A 25 15.63 7.67 -1.05
N ALA A 26 14.31 7.88 -0.89
CA ALA A 26 13.32 7.57 -1.91
C ALA A 26 13.53 8.39 -3.19
N GLU A 27 13.74 9.71 -3.09
CA GLU A 27 14.00 10.56 -4.26
C GLU A 27 15.29 10.15 -4.98
N ARG A 28 16.36 9.82 -4.24
CA ARG A 28 17.59 9.29 -4.83
C ARG A 28 17.37 7.95 -5.52
N ARG A 29 16.55 7.06 -4.93
CA ARG A 29 16.17 5.81 -5.56
C ARG A 29 15.48 6.05 -6.90
N ILE A 30 14.48 6.92 -6.93
CA ILE A 30 13.66 7.19 -8.12
C ILE A 30 14.51 7.84 -9.21
N ALA A 31 15.38 8.79 -8.85
CA ALA A 31 16.23 9.49 -9.81
C ALA A 31 17.21 8.58 -10.55
N ILE A 32 17.67 7.48 -9.95
CA ILE A 32 18.64 6.56 -10.60
C ILE A 32 17.99 5.75 -11.72
N ASN A 33 16.74 5.31 -11.53
CA ASN A 33 16.00 4.60 -12.56
C ASN A 33 14.49 4.84 -12.39
N PRO A 34 13.96 5.89 -13.04
CA PRO A 34 12.55 6.26 -12.93
C PRO A 34 11.61 5.27 -13.61
N LEU A 35 12.14 4.35 -14.44
CA LEU A 35 11.37 3.35 -15.16
C LEU A 35 11.19 2.04 -14.36
N GLN A 36 11.87 1.89 -13.21
CA GLN A 36 11.66 0.72 -12.36
C GLN A 36 10.42 0.92 -11.47
N GLY A 37 9.26 0.51 -12.00
CA GLY A 37 7.96 0.65 -11.34
C GLY A 37 7.91 0.05 -9.92
N ASP A 38 8.51 -1.11 -9.68
CA ASP A 38 8.39 -1.79 -8.38
C ASP A 38 9.06 -1.00 -7.25
N ALA A 39 10.23 -0.43 -7.50
CA ALA A 39 10.87 0.42 -6.50
C ALA A 39 10.12 1.73 -6.30
N ALA A 40 9.56 2.31 -7.37
CA ALA A 40 8.74 3.51 -7.28
C ALA A 40 7.49 3.25 -6.43
N ALA A 41 6.74 2.18 -6.71
CA ALA A 41 5.54 1.82 -5.96
C ALA A 41 5.86 1.45 -4.49
N LEU A 42 7.00 0.80 -4.21
CA LEU A 42 7.41 0.51 -2.82
C LEU A 42 7.78 1.80 -2.06
N CYS A 43 8.53 2.71 -2.69
CA CYS A 43 8.80 4.03 -2.11
C CYS A 43 7.50 4.82 -1.88
N ALA A 44 6.53 4.72 -2.79
CA ALA A 44 5.22 5.35 -2.62
C ALA A 44 4.49 4.85 -1.36
N ILE A 45 4.52 3.55 -1.08
CA ILE A 45 3.93 2.99 0.14
C ILE A 45 4.59 3.59 1.40
N PHE A 46 5.93 3.66 1.46
CA PHE A 46 6.62 4.26 2.60
C PHE A 46 6.29 5.74 2.79
N LEU A 47 6.23 6.50 1.68
CA LEU A 47 5.89 7.92 1.69
C LEU A 47 4.44 8.14 2.15
N ALA A 48 3.50 7.30 1.71
CA ALA A 48 2.11 7.36 2.15
C ALA A 48 1.99 7.14 3.67
N HIS A 49 2.69 6.12 4.21
CA HIS A 49 2.73 5.88 5.65
C HIS A 49 3.46 6.98 6.44
N ALA A 50 4.38 7.70 5.80
CA ALA A 50 5.05 8.88 6.34
C ALA A 50 4.18 10.16 6.28
N GLY A 51 2.93 10.07 5.78
CA GLY A 51 2.02 11.20 5.63
C GLY A 51 2.22 12.02 4.36
N ASP A 52 3.15 11.65 3.49
CA ASP A 52 3.38 12.31 2.20
C ASP A 52 2.51 11.68 1.10
N MET A 53 1.19 11.74 1.32
CA MET A 53 0.22 11.09 0.44
C MET A 53 0.25 11.66 -0.98
N GLY A 54 0.48 12.97 -1.12
CA GLY A 54 0.55 13.62 -2.43
C GLY A 54 1.68 13.06 -3.30
N ARG A 55 2.90 12.96 -2.75
CA ARG A 55 4.04 12.39 -3.49
C ARG A 55 3.86 10.90 -3.76
N ALA A 56 3.32 10.16 -2.79
CA ALA A 56 3.04 8.73 -2.93
C ALA A 56 2.09 8.44 -4.09
N VAL A 57 0.99 9.19 -4.20
CA VAL A 57 0.01 9.04 -5.28
C VAL A 57 0.63 9.35 -6.64
N ALA A 58 1.34 10.47 -6.77
CA ALA A 58 2.00 10.81 -8.04
C ALA A 58 2.99 9.72 -8.48
N LEU A 59 3.73 9.13 -7.54
CA LEU A 59 4.73 8.12 -7.83
C LEU A 59 4.12 6.78 -8.23
N VAL A 60 3.05 6.35 -7.54
CA VAL A 60 2.38 5.08 -7.87
C VAL A 60 1.60 5.18 -9.18
N GLU A 61 0.97 6.32 -9.47
CA GLU A 61 0.27 6.56 -10.74
C GLU A 61 1.26 6.49 -11.91
N GLN A 62 2.40 7.18 -11.81
CA GLN A 62 3.47 7.05 -12.80
C GLN A 62 3.94 5.59 -12.96
N ALA A 63 4.11 4.84 -11.87
CA ALA A 63 4.52 3.45 -11.93
C ALA A 63 3.47 2.55 -12.61
N MET A 64 2.18 2.82 -12.38
CA MET A 64 1.06 2.12 -13.02
C MET A 64 0.95 2.45 -14.51
N ASP A 65 1.19 3.71 -14.91
CA ASP A 65 1.18 4.15 -16.30
C ASP A 65 2.31 3.48 -17.12
N LEU A 66 3.48 3.30 -16.49
CA LEU A 66 4.62 2.61 -17.11
C LEU A 66 4.35 1.13 -17.38
N ASN A 67 3.54 0.48 -16.54
CA ASN A 67 3.19 -0.92 -16.70
C ASN A 67 1.68 -1.14 -16.45
N PRO A 68 0.85 -1.16 -17.50
CA PRO A 68 -0.58 -1.44 -17.38
C PRO A 68 -0.91 -2.82 -16.77
N LEU A 69 0.03 -3.76 -16.77
CA LEU A 69 -0.07 -5.09 -16.16
C LEU A 69 0.73 -5.19 -14.85
N HIS A 70 0.87 -4.07 -14.14
CA HIS A 70 1.56 -4.03 -12.86
C HIS A 70 0.95 -4.98 -11.82
N PRO A 71 1.75 -5.45 -10.85
CA PRO A 71 1.24 -6.24 -9.74
C PRO A 71 0.17 -5.49 -8.93
N GLY A 72 -0.89 -6.20 -8.51
CA GLY A 72 -2.03 -5.60 -7.84
C GLY A 72 -1.70 -4.81 -6.56
N TRP A 73 -0.60 -5.11 -5.86
CA TRP A 73 -0.19 -4.38 -4.65
C TRP A 73 0.07 -2.88 -4.89
N TYR A 74 0.26 -2.43 -6.13
CA TYR A 74 0.33 -1.00 -6.47
C TYR A 74 -0.95 -0.26 -6.09
N HIS A 75 -2.10 -0.93 -6.07
CA HIS A 75 -3.38 -0.34 -5.66
C HIS A 75 -3.48 -0.05 -4.15
N PHE A 76 -2.46 -0.39 -3.35
CA PHE A 76 -2.49 -0.13 -1.91
C PHE A 76 -2.44 1.37 -1.58
N VAL A 77 -1.63 2.17 -2.29
CA VAL A 77 -1.59 3.63 -2.09
C VAL A 77 -2.90 4.31 -2.54
N PRO A 78 -3.47 4.02 -3.73
CA PRO A 78 -4.80 4.49 -4.10
C PRO A 78 -5.90 4.10 -3.10
N PHE A 79 -5.86 2.86 -2.58
CA PHE A 79 -6.76 2.45 -1.50
C PHE A 79 -6.61 3.34 -0.26
N MET A 80 -5.38 3.54 0.24
CA MET A 80 -5.13 4.37 1.42
C MET A 80 -5.64 5.80 1.23
N ARG A 81 -5.38 6.40 0.06
CA ARG A 81 -5.88 7.74 -0.28
C ARG A 81 -7.40 7.82 -0.21
N ALA A 82 -8.09 6.93 -0.93
CA ALA A 82 -9.56 6.93 -0.99
C ALA A 82 -10.16 6.67 0.40
N TYR A 83 -9.61 5.71 1.15
CA TYR A 83 -10.07 5.40 2.50
C TYR A 83 -9.90 6.59 3.47
N GLN A 84 -8.77 7.29 3.42
CA GLN A 84 -8.52 8.49 4.25
C GLN A 84 -9.49 9.64 3.94
N ARG A 85 -9.99 9.72 2.70
CA ARG A 85 -10.95 10.73 2.25
C ARG A 85 -12.40 10.30 2.46
N ALA A 86 -12.64 9.16 3.10
CA ALA A 86 -13.94 8.53 3.26
C ALA A 86 -14.65 8.20 1.92
N GLU A 87 -13.88 8.05 0.84
CA GLU A 87 -14.35 7.62 -0.49
C GLU A 87 -14.40 6.08 -0.53
N TYR A 88 -15.23 5.48 0.32
CA TYR A 88 -15.15 4.05 0.64
C TYR A 88 -15.51 3.13 -0.53
N GLU A 89 -16.38 3.53 -1.45
CA GLU A 89 -16.63 2.80 -2.69
C GLU A 89 -15.37 2.68 -3.55
N GLU A 90 -14.64 3.79 -3.75
CA GLU A 90 -13.39 3.80 -4.51
C GLU A 90 -12.30 3.00 -3.78
N ALA A 91 -12.23 3.13 -2.45
CA ALA A 91 -11.34 2.33 -1.63
C ALA A 91 -11.61 0.82 -1.84
N LEU A 92 -12.87 0.40 -1.82
CA LEU A 92 -13.24 -1.00 -2.05
C LEU A 92 -12.85 -1.47 -3.47
N VAL A 93 -13.00 -0.61 -4.48
CA VAL A 93 -12.54 -0.92 -5.85
C VAL A 93 -11.04 -1.19 -5.87
N HIS A 94 -10.23 -0.31 -5.27
CA HIS A 94 -8.78 -0.50 -5.21
C HIS A 94 -8.39 -1.72 -4.39
N ALA A 95 -9.04 -1.95 -3.24
CA ALA A 95 -8.80 -3.13 -2.42
C ALA A 95 -9.03 -4.44 -3.19
N LYS A 96 -10.10 -4.52 -4.01
CA LYS A 96 -10.36 -5.68 -4.87
C LYS A 96 -9.32 -5.84 -5.97
N ARG A 97 -8.84 -4.75 -6.55
CA ARG A 97 -7.79 -4.78 -7.59
C ARG A 97 -6.43 -5.23 -7.07
N ILE A 98 -6.19 -5.17 -5.75
CA ILE A 98 -4.99 -5.78 -5.17
C ILE A 98 -4.91 -7.27 -5.53
N ASN A 99 -6.04 -7.99 -5.52
CA ASN A 99 -6.19 -9.35 -6.07
C ASN A 99 -5.03 -10.32 -5.78
N MET A 100 -4.49 -10.29 -4.56
CA MET A 100 -3.39 -11.14 -4.12
C MET A 100 -3.85 -11.99 -2.94
N PRO A 101 -4.36 -13.22 -3.17
CA PRO A 101 -4.99 -14.03 -2.12
C PRO A 101 -4.09 -14.37 -0.94
N MET A 102 -2.77 -14.45 -1.17
CA MET A 102 -1.77 -14.72 -0.12
C MET A 102 -1.24 -13.45 0.55
N PHE A 103 -1.79 -12.27 0.21
CA PHE A 103 -1.37 -10.99 0.76
C PHE A 103 -2.38 -10.49 1.80
N PRO A 104 -2.05 -10.47 3.10
CA PRO A 104 -2.97 -10.08 4.17
C PRO A 104 -3.62 -8.70 3.98
N TRP A 105 -2.85 -7.74 3.47
CA TRP A 105 -3.34 -6.38 3.24
C TRP A 105 -4.44 -6.29 2.21
N ALA A 106 -4.51 -7.21 1.23
CA ALA A 106 -5.63 -7.25 0.29
C ALA A 106 -6.96 -7.48 1.01
N HIS A 107 -6.98 -8.46 1.92
CA HIS A 107 -8.17 -8.84 2.68
C HIS A 107 -8.51 -7.80 3.76
N LEU A 108 -7.50 -7.25 4.45
CA LEU A 108 -7.71 -6.17 5.42
C LEU A 108 -8.31 -4.93 4.75
N SER A 109 -7.79 -4.53 3.58
CA SER A 109 -8.28 -3.36 2.85
C SER A 109 -9.74 -3.55 2.41
N ALA A 110 -10.07 -4.74 1.90
CA ALA A 110 -11.44 -5.07 1.49
C ALA A 110 -12.40 -5.11 2.70
N ALA A 111 -11.97 -5.73 3.80
CA ALA A 111 -12.75 -5.79 5.04
C ALA A 111 -13.03 -4.39 5.61
N ALA A 112 -12.01 -3.53 5.65
CA ALA A 112 -12.13 -2.17 6.16
C ALA A 112 -13.10 -1.33 5.32
N ALA A 113 -12.94 -1.31 3.99
CA ALA A 113 -13.82 -0.55 3.11
C ALA A 113 -15.26 -1.09 3.13
N ALA A 114 -15.46 -2.41 3.06
CA ALA A 114 -16.78 -3.02 3.15
C ALA A 114 -17.47 -2.75 4.50
N GLY A 115 -16.71 -2.71 5.60
CA GLY A 115 -17.21 -2.35 6.92
C GLY A 115 -17.75 -0.92 6.96
N GLN A 116 -17.00 0.05 6.43
CA GLN A 116 -17.42 1.45 6.36
C GLN A 116 -18.68 1.65 5.49
N LEU A 117 -18.82 0.84 4.44
CA LEU A 117 -19.98 0.85 3.55
C LEU A 117 -21.22 0.15 4.11
N GLY A 118 -21.14 -0.42 5.32
CA GLY A 118 -22.25 -1.21 5.88
C GLY A 118 -22.55 -2.48 5.08
N ARG A 119 -21.51 -3.11 4.50
CA ARG A 119 -21.60 -4.37 3.73
C ARG A 119 -21.07 -5.56 4.54
N PRO A 120 -21.81 -6.04 5.56
CA PRO A 120 -21.29 -6.98 6.55
C PRO A 120 -20.91 -8.35 5.97
N VAL A 121 -21.63 -8.82 4.94
CA VAL A 121 -21.34 -10.09 4.28
C VAL A 121 -19.97 -10.03 3.59
N GLU A 122 -19.73 -8.98 2.82
CA GLU A 122 -18.47 -8.78 2.10
C GLU A 122 -17.28 -8.59 3.06
N ALA A 123 -17.47 -7.79 4.11
CA ALA A 123 -16.47 -7.61 5.16
C ALA A 123 -16.13 -8.94 5.86
N ARG A 124 -17.15 -9.74 6.21
CA ARG A 124 -16.97 -11.06 6.83
C ARG A 124 -16.20 -12.01 5.93
N THR A 125 -16.55 -12.09 4.65
CA THR A 125 -15.86 -12.94 3.68
C THR A 125 -14.38 -12.59 3.57
N ALA A 126 -14.04 -11.29 3.54
CA ALA A 126 -12.64 -10.84 3.52
C ALA A 126 -11.90 -11.20 4.82
N LEU A 127 -12.52 -11.00 5.99
CA LEU A 127 -11.92 -11.40 7.26
C LEU A 127 -11.72 -12.91 7.40
N GLU A 128 -12.63 -13.72 6.87
CA GLU A 128 -12.46 -15.18 6.84
C GLU A 128 -11.32 -15.60 5.91
N ALA A 129 -11.16 -14.95 4.76
CA ALA A 129 -10.04 -15.18 3.88
C ALA A 129 -8.71 -14.77 4.55
N LEU A 130 -8.69 -13.64 5.26
CA LEU A 130 -7.55 -13.22 6.09
C LEU A 130 -7.22 -14.26 7.17
N ALA A 131 -8.24 -14.76 7.88
CA ALA A 131 -8.05 -15.73 8.96
C ALA A 131 -7.41 -17.04 8.47
N ARG A 132 -7.70 -17.46 7.22
CA ARG A 132 -7.08 -18.65 6.63
C ARG A 132 -5.58 -18.49 6.37
N ILE A 133 -5.12 -17.29 6.03
CA ILE A 133 -3.71 -17.04 5.66
C ILE A 133 -2.88 -16.46 6.81
N HIS A 134 -3.51 -15.70 7.72
CA HIS A 134 -2.84 -15.04 8.82
C HIS A 134 -3.77 -14.90 10.04
N PRO A 135 -4.03 -16.00 10.78
CA PRO A 135 -4.99 -16.03 11.90
C PRO A 135 -4.79 -14.93 12.94
N ALA A 136 -3.53 -14.58 13.25
CA ALA A 136 -3.23 -13.54 14.25
C ALA A 136 -3.72 -12.14 13.85
N LEU A 137 -3.74 -11.81 12.56
CA LEU A 137 -4.21 -10.51 12.05
C LEU A 137 -5.74 -10.45 11.95
N ALA A 138 -6.42 -11.59 11.88
CA ALA A 138 -7.88 -11.66 11.87
C ALA A 138 -8.49 -11.63 13.28
N ASP A 139 -7.67 -11.78 14.32
CA ASP A 139 -8.12 -11.77 15.71
C ASP A 139 -8.21 -10.33 16.25
N ALA A 140 -9.44 -9.87 16.46
CA ALA A 140 -9.74 -8.54 16.98
C ALA A 140 -9.07 -8.23 18.34
N ARG A 141 -8.65 -9.25 19.11
CA ARG A 141 -7.94 -9.06 20.38
C ARG A 141 -6.52 -8.53 20.20
N HIS A 142 -5.94 -8.66 19.01
CA HIS A 142 -4.59 -8.18 18.69
C HIS A 142 -4.59 -6.83 17.95
N ALA A 143 -5.74 -6.22 17.68
CA ALA A 143 -5.86 -4.95 16.96
C ALA A 143 -5.62 -3.70 17.86
N ARG A 144 -4.69 -3.79 18.83
CA ARG A 144 -4.39 -2.72 19.79
C ARG A 144 -3.34 -1.75 19.28
#